data_AF-A0A0P4UZD0-F1
#
_entry.id   AF-A0A0P4UZD0-F1
#
_cell.length_a   1.000
_cell.length_b   1.000
_cell.length_c   1.000
_cell.angle_alpha   90.00
_cell.angle_beta   90.00
_cell.angle_gamma   90.00
#
_symmetry.space_group_name_H-M   'P 1'
#
loop_
_entity.id
_entity.type
_entity.pdbx_description
1 polymer ?
#
loop_
_entity_poly.entity_id
_entity_poly.type
_entity_poly.pdbx_seq_one_letter_code
_entity_poly.pdbx_strand_id
1 'polypeptide(L)' 'MESDRDWQQDQLLSSGEIAKLKQSEIDVHELKGGRGASKLDLYKDKDGNIYIFVKVEAV' A
#
# COMPACT_ATOMS: atom_id res chain seq x y z
N MET A 1 -0.08 -11.69 -18.58
CA MET A 1 1.23 -11.04 -18.41
C MET A 1 0.96 -9.66 -17.85
N GLU A 2 1.09 -9.48 -16.53
CA GLU A 2 1.09 -8.15 -15.90
C GLU A 2 2.46 -7.52 -16.22
N SER A 3 2.55 -6.74 -17.29
CA SER A 3 3.83 -6.16 -17.73
C SER A 3 3.77 -4.69 -18.16
N ASP A 4 2.63 -4.02 -17.97
CA ASP A 4 2.46 -2.59 -18.27
C ASP A 4 1.99 -1.76 -17.07
N ARG A 5 2.16 -2.30 -15.85
CA ARG A 5 1.87 -1.50 -14.66
C ARG A 5 3.03 -0.55 -14.39
N ASP A 6 2.80 0.73 -14.63
CA ASP A 6 3.74 1.78 -14.28
C ASP A 6 3.70 2.04 -12.77
N TRP A 7 4.45 1.23 -12.02
CA TRP A 7 4.55 1.36 -10.56
C TRP A 7 5.11 2.72 -10.11
N GLN A 8 5.72 3.49 -11.03
CA GLN A 8 6.18 4.85 -10.75
C GLN A 8 5.02 5.86 -10.70
N GLN A 9 3.86 5.54 -11.29
CA GLN A 9 2.64 6.35 -11.18
C GLN A 9 1.87 6.08 -9.89
N ASP A 10 2.15 4.97 -9.21
CA ASP A 10 1.43 4.60 -8.00
C ASP A 10 1.79 5.56 -6.87
N GLN A 11 0.78 5.98 -6.12
CA GLN A 11 0.93 6.92 -5.03
C GLN A 11 0.86 6.21 -3.69
N LEU A 12 1.72 6.61 -2.76
CA LEU A 12 1.64 6.15 -1.38
C LEU A 12 0.25 6.46 -0.81
N LEU A 13 -0.37 5.47 -0.15
CA LEU A 13 -1.62 5.69 0.57
C LEU A 13 -1.39 6.74 1.65
N SER A 14 -2.19 7.80 1.58
CA SER A 14 -2.19 8.85 2.59
C SER A 14 -2.84 8.37 3.89
N SER A 15 -2.50 9.01 5.02
CA SER A 15 -3.07 8.68 6.33
C SER A 15 -4.60 8.68 6.36
N GLY A 16 -5.26 9.54 5.57
CA GLY A 16 -6.73 9.56 5.44
C GLY A 16 -7.31 8.33 4.75
N GLU A 17 -6.61 7.80 3.73
CA GLU A 17 -7.00 6.57 3.03
C GLU A 17 -6.82 5.36 3.95
N ILE A 18 -5.70 5.31 4.66
CA ILE A 18 -5.42 4.29 5.70
C ILE A 18 -6.50 4.34 6.79
N ALA A 19 -6.93 5.54 7.21
CA ALA A 19 -8.01 5.68 8.17
C ALA A 19 -9.36 5.18 7.63
N LYS A 20 -9.65 5.40 6.34
CA LYS A 20 -10.86 4.90 5.68
C LYS A 20 -10.87 3.37 5.56
N LEU A 21 -9.71 2.76 5.30
CA LEU A 21 -9.55 1.29 5.36
C LEU A 21 -9.87 0.75 6.75
N LYS A 22 -9.31 1.37 7.80
CA LYS A 22 -9.62 0.99 9.19
C LYS A 22 -11.09 1.17 9.56
N GLN A 23 -11.74 2.23 9.06
CA GLN A 23 -13.19 2.43 9.24
C GLN A 23 -14.03 1.37 8.54
N SER A 24 -13.51 0.79 7.45
CA SER A 24 -14.15 -0.31 6.73
C SER A 24 -13.83 -1.70 7.32
N GLU A 25 -13.32 -1.75 8.56
CA GLU A 25 -12.87 -2.97 9.24
C GLU A 25 -11.73 -3.72 8.52
N ILE A 26 -11.02 -3.05 7.61
CA ILE A 26 -9.85 -3.61 6.93
C ILE A 26 -8.61 -3.27 7.76
N ASP A 27 -8.01 -4.31 8.36
CA ASP A 27 -6.78 -4.14 9.12
C ASP A 27 -5.58 -3.97 8.18
N VAL A 28 -5.03 -2.76 8.17
CA VAL A 28 -3.88 -2.37 7.34
C VAL A 28 -2.61 -3.15 7.75
N HIS A 29 -2.52 -3.61 8.99
CA HIS A 29 -1.40 -4.43 9.47
C HIS A 29 -1.50 -5.84 8.88
N GLU A 30 -2.70 -6.43 8.87
CA GLU A 30 -2.95 -7.72 8.20
C GLU A 30 -2.80 -7.64 6.68
N LEU A 31 -3.29 -6.56 6.05
CA LEU A 31 -3.07 -6.29 4.63
C LEU A 31 -1.59 -6.31 4.27
N LYS A 32 -0.73 -5.72 5.12
CA LYS A 32 0.72 -5.73 4.95
C LYS A 32 1.38 -7.05 5.37
N GLY A 33 0.63 -8.14 5.55
CA GLY A 33 1.16 -9.46 5.89
C GLY A 33 1.54 -9.64 7.37
N GLY A 34 1.09 -8.73 8.25
CA GLY A 34 1.27 -8.80 9.71
C GLY A 34 2.71 -8.60 10.16
N ARG A 35 3.58 -9.60 9.96
CA ARG A 35 4.96 -9.59 10.44
C ARG A 35 5.86 -8.81 9.50
N GLY A 36 6.29 -7.62 9.92
CA GLY A 36 7.11 -6.72 9.10
C GLY A 36 6.31 -5.66 8.36
N ALA A 37 5.03 -5.46 8.72
CA ALA A 37 4.19 -4.40 8.16
C ALA A 37 4.82 -2.99 8.27
N SER A 38 5.68 -2.75 9.26
CA SER A 38 6.42 -1.48 9.39
C SER A 38 7.45 -1.24 8.27
N LYS A 39 7.89 -2.31 7.58
CA LYS A 39 8.84 -2.26 6.46
C LYS A 39 8.13 -2.22 5.10
N LEU A 40 6.81 -2.19 5.10
CA LEU A 40 5.99 -2.27 3.91
C LEU A 40 5.13 -1.01 3.85
N ASP A 41 4.97 -0.48 2.66
CA ASP A 41 4.11 0.67 2.38
C ASP A 41 2.99 0.26 1.43
N LEU A 42 1.82 0.86 1.62
CA LEU A 42 0.68 0.64 0.72
C LEU A 42 0.69 1.73 -0.33
N TYR A 43 0.56 1.33 -1.58
CA TYR A 43 0.45 2.20 -2.73
C TYR A 43 -0.89 1.97 -3.41
N LYS A 44 -1.43 3.01 -4.02
CA LYS A 44 -2.61 2.94 -4.86
C LYS A 44 -2.30 3.41 -6.26
N ASP A 45 -2.91 2.75 -7.23
CA ASP A 45 -2.93 3.25 -8.60
C ASP A 45 -4.11 4.23 -8.82
N LYS A 46 -4.27 4.74 -10.04
CA LYS A 46 -5.32 5.70 -10.41
C LYS A 46 -6.73 5.12 -10.39
N ASP A 47 -6.88 3.81 -10.62
CA ASP A 47 -8.13 3.06 -10.45
C ASP A 47 -8.44 2.75 -8.98
N GLY A 48 -7.49 3.02 -8.06
CA GLY A 48 -7.69 2.82 -6.63
C GLY A 48 -7.41 1.38 -6.15
N ASN A 49 -6.75 0.55 -6.96
CA ASN A 49 -6.29 -0.76 -6.48
C ASN A 49 -5.11 -0.57 -5.52
N ILE A 50 -5.09 -1.33 -4.43
CA ILE A 50 -4.09 -1.21 -3.36
C ILE A 50 -3.04 -2.30 -3.49
N TYR A 51 -1.78 -1.91 -3.32
CA TYR A 51 -0.63 -2.78 -3.48
C TYR A 51 0.39 -2.56 -2.37
N ILE A 52 1.16 -3.60 -2.08
CA ILE A 52 2.15 -3.59 -1.01
C ILE A 52 3.53 -3.52 -1.65
N PHE A 53 4.31 -2.50 -1.31
CA PHE A 53 5.71 -2.40 -1.71
C PHE A 53 6.61 -2.37 -0.49
N VAL A 54 7.83 -2.91 -0.64
CA VAL A 54 8.85 -2.78 0.40
C VAL A 54 9.23 -1.33 0.51
N LYS A 55 9.18 -0.81 1.73
CA LYS A 55 9.70 0.50 2.06
C LYS A 55 11.20 0.46 1.82
N VAL A 56 11.65 1.09 0.74
CA VAL A 56 13.08 1.31 0.51
C VAL A 56 13.52 2.35 1.54
N GLU A 57 14.06 1.89 2.66
CA GLU A 57 14.80 2.78 3.55
C GLU A 57 16.07 3.19 2.80
N ALA A 58 16.18 4.46 2.45
CA ALA A 58 17.41 5.02 1.89
C ALA A 58 18.53 4.78 2.92
N VAL A 59 19.52 3.97 2.55
CA VAL A 59 20.69 3.66 3.37
C VAL A 59 21.70 4.80 3.32
#